data_AF-S4PQN7-F1
#
_entry.id   AF-S4PQN7-F1
#
_cell.length_a   1.000
_cell.length_b   1.000
_cell.length_c   1.000
_cell.angle_alpha   90.00
_cell.angle_beta   90.00
_cell.angle_gamma   90.00
#
_symmetry.space_group_name_H-M   'P 1'
#
loop_
_entity.id
_entity.type
_entity.pdbx_description
1 polymer ?
#
loop_
_entity_poly.entity_id
_entity_poly.type
_entity_poly.pdbx_seq_one_letter_code
_entity_poly.pdbx_strand_id
1 'polypeptide(L)'
;VESFQGKEKRVILVSTVRANCRLLDYDAKYGLGFLVDDKRYNVTLTRAKAKLIIIGNPTCLTRDIKWRKYMEFAREKNCYYGEETQQLERTSQLLTEITRTRFDKCRLSDFIIPKLTK
;
A
#
# COMPACT_ATOMS: atom_id res chain seq x y z
N VAL A 1 9.07 9.96 5.73
CA VAL A 1 7.96 10.93 5.51
C VAL A 1 8.33 12.28 6.10
N GLU A 2 8.79 12.34 7.35
CA GLU A 2 9.28 13.59 7.96
C GLU A 2 10.45 14.23 7.19
N SER A 3 11.37 13.43 6.65
CA SER A 3 12.47 13.89 5.79
C SER A 3 12.06 14.37 4.38
N PHE A 4 10.76 14.32 4.02
CA PHE A 4 10.23 14.76 2.73
C PHE A 4 9.29 15.97 2.83
N GLN A 5 9.20 16.59 4.00
CA GLN A 5 8.40 17.81 4.18
C GLN A 5 9.05 18.95 3.37
N GLY A 6 8.36 19.44 2.34
CA GLY A 6 8.82 20.55 1.48
C GLY A 6 9.47 20.15 0.15
N LYS A 7 9.61 18.86 -0.17
CA LYS A 7 10.12 18.40 -1.47
C LYS A 7 9.07 17.59 -2.22
N GLU A 8 8.57 18.14 -3.32
CA GLU A 8 7.64 17.46 -4.23
C GLU A 8 8.40 16.74 -5.34
N LYS A 9 7.87 15.61 -5.81
CA LYS A 9 8.45 14.84 -6.94
C LYS A 9 7.37 14.53 -7.97
N ARG A 10 7.78 14.34 -9.24
CA ARG A 10 6.86 13.97 -10.32
C ARG A 10 6.14 12.64 -10.00
N VAL A 11 6.90 11.65 -9.55
CA VAL A 11 6.37 10.35 -9.14
C VAL A 11 6.78 10.07 -7.70
N ILE A 12 5.83 9.61 -6.88
CA ILE A 12 6.07 9.15 -5.50
C ILE A 12 5.67 7.68 -5.40
N LEU A 13 6.54 6.87 -4.81
CA LEU A 13 6.28 5.50 -4.42
C LEU A 13 6.16 5.43 -2.89
N VAL A 14 5.06 4.89 -2.41
CA VAL A 14 4.77 4.75 -0.98
C VAL A 14 4.68 3.26 -0.67
N SER A 15 5.52 2.79 0.24
CA SER A 15 5.31 1.48 0.87
C SER A 15 4.73 1.70 2.25
N THR A 16 3.60 1.05 2.55
CA THR A 16 2.98 1.16 3.87
C THR A 16 3.68 0.28 4.91
N VAL A 17 4.61 -0.59 4.47
CA VAL A 17 5.53 -1.46 5.25
C VAL A 17 4.82 -2.49 6.16
N ARG A 18 3.60 -2.24 6.58
CA ARG A 18 2.83 -3.07 7.51
C ARG A 18 2.17 -4.23 6.76
N ALA A 19 2.68 -5.43 7.00
CA ALA A 19 2.14 -6.67 6.48
C ALA A 19 1.39 -7.50 7.55
N ASN A 20 1.53 -7.16 8.84
CA ASN A 20 0.90 -7.90 9.93
C ASN A 20 -0.17 -7.06 10.63
N CYS A 21 -1.43 -7.43 10.48
CA CYS A 21 -2.54 -6.65 11.01
C CYS A 21 -2.77 -6.88 12.52
N ARG A 22 -2.18 -7.92 13.13
CA ARG A 22 -2.19 -8.14 14.59
C ARG A 22 -1.35 -7.10 15.34
N LEU A 23 -0.31 -6.56 14.70
CA LEU A 23 0.49 -5.47 15.27
C LEU A 23 -0.24 -4.12 15.22
N LEU A 24 -1.34 -4.01 14.46
CA LEU A 24 -2.08 -2.75 14.34
C LEU A 24 -2.86 -2.40 15.61
N ASP A 25 -3.29 -3.36 16.42
CA ASP A 25 -3.93 -3.07 17.71
C ASP A 25 -2.94 -2.48 18.71
N TYR A 26 -1.70 -2.98 18.69
CA TYR A 26 -0.59 -2.41 19.46
C TYR A 26 -0.24 -1.01 18.91
N ASP A 27 -0.03 -0.89 17.60
CA ASP A 27 0.28 0.39 16.95
C ASP A 27 -0.80 1.45 17.17
N ALA A 28 -2.09 1.08 17.10
CA ALA A 28 -3.20 2.00 17.37
C ALA A 28 -3.25 2.39 18.84
N LYS A 29 -3.01 1.44 19.76
CA LYS A 29 -2.95 1.69 21.21
C LYS A 29 -1.80 2.63 21.60
N TYR A 30 -0.68 2.58 20.89
CA TYR A 30 0.52 3.38 21.19
C TYR A 30 0.75 4.54 20.20
N GLY A 31 -0.17 4.77 19.24
CA GLY A 31 0.01 5.78 18.19
C GLY A 31 1.22 5.55 17.28
N LEU A 32 1.72 4.32 17.20
CA LEU A 32 2.94 3.96 16.51
C LEU A 32 2.65 3.55 15.06
N GLY A 33 2.75 4.46 14.11
CA GLY A 33 2.75 4.06 12.70
C GLY A 33 2.37 5.15 11.72
N PHE A 34 2.87 5.01 10.49
CA PHE A 34 2.52 5.88 9.36
C PHE A 34 1.03 5.81 8.99
N LEU A 35 0.32 4.74 9.38
CA LEU A 35 -1.08 4.52 9.02
C LEU A 35 -2.06 5.38 9.82
N VAL A 36 -1.74 5.68 11.08
CA VAL A 36 -2.66 6.35 12.02
C VAL A 36 -2.46 7.87 12.01
N ASP A 37 -1.27 8.34 11.64
CA ASP A 37 -0.91 9.77 11.65
C ASP A 37 -1.49 10.54 10.45
N ASP A 38 -2.44 11.44 10.74
CA ASP A 38 -3.11 12.30 9.75
C ASP A 38 -2.16 13.23 8.98
N LYS A 39 -1.14 13.76 9.65
CA LYS A 39 -0.17 14.67 9.00
C LYS A 39 0.63 13.88 7.97
N ARG A 40 1.03 12.66 8.32
CA ARG A 40 1.80 11.78 7.43
C ARG A 40 0.96 11.29 6.25
N TYR A 41 -0.32 11.00 6.46
CA TYR A 41 -1.28 10.69 5.39
C TYR A 41 -1.39 11.83 4.37
N ASN A 42 -1.70 13.04 4.84
CA ASN A 42 -1.89 14.21 3.97
C ASN A 42 -0.63 14.58 3.21
N VAL A 43 0.53 14.57 3.88
CA VAL A 43 1.82 14.81 3.24
C VAL A 43 2.03 13.79 2.12
N THR A 44 1.79 12.52 2.38
CA THR A 44 2.08 11.47 1.40
C THR A 44 1.23 11.56 0.14
N LEU A 45 -0.06 11.88 0.29
CA LEU A 45 -0.96 12.05 -0.86
C LEU A 45 -0.63 13.28 -1.70
N THR A 46 -0.12 14.35 -1.09
CA THR A 46 0.08 15.65 -1.75
C THR A 46 1.48 15.85 -2.34
N ARG A 47 2.46 14.97 -2.08
CA ARG A 47 3.83 15.14 -2.63
C ARG A 47 4.01 14.71 -4.08
N ALA A 48 3.07 13.98 -4.67
CA ALA A 48 3.15 13.55 -6.05
C ALA A 48 2.57 14.62 -7.00
N LYS A 49 3.37 15.09 -7.97
CA LYS A 49 2.88 16.04 -8.99
C LYS A 49 2.17 15.38 -10.16
N ALA A 50 2.53 14.15 -10.51
CA ALA A 50 2.00 13.45 -11.67
C ALA A 50 1.46 12.05 -11.33
N LYS A 51 2.21 11.23 -10.58
CA LYS A 51 1.78 9.86 -10.24
C LYS A 51 2.12 9.47 -8.82
N LEU A 52 1.14 8.90 -8.12
CA LEU A 52 1.30 8.31 -6.81
C LEU A 52 1.06 6.80 -6.92
N ILE A 53 2.01 6.00 -6.45
CA ILE A 53 1.89 4.55 -6.40
C ILE A 53 2.01 4.14 -4.93
N ILE A 54 0.97 3.48 -4.41
CA ILE A 54 0.93 3.02 -3.03
C ILE A 54 0.92 1.49 -3.03
N ILE A 55 1.86 0.91 -2.30
CA ILE A 55 2.03 -0.53 -2.12
C ILE A 55 1.79 -0.85 -0.65
N GLY A 56 0.83 -1.73 -0.36
CA GLY A 56 0.48 -2.08 1.00
C GLY A 56 -0.44 -3.29 1.12
N ASN A 57 -0.60 -3.80 2.34
CA ASN A 57 -1.54 -4.89 2.63
C ASN A 57 -2.96 -4.33 2.82
N PRO A 58 -3.93 -4.63 1.94
CA PRO A 58 -5.29 -4.07 2.02
C PRO A 58 -6.00 -4.41 3.34
N THR A 59 -5.83 -5.63 3.85
CA THR A 59 -6.40 -6.09 5.14
C THR A 59 -5.95 -5.22 6.31
N CYS A 60 -4.73 -4.70 6.24
CA CYS A 60 -4.18 -3.82 7.26
C CYS A 60 -4.60 -2.35 7.04
N LEU A 61 -4.66 -1.91 5.77
CA LEU A 61 -5.07 -0.55 5.41
C LEU A 61 -6.55 -0.28 5.70
N THR A 62 -7.44 -1.26 5.50
CA THR A 62 -8.89 -1.07 5.72
C THR A 62 -9.23 -0.83 7.19
N ARG A 63 -8.34 -1.13 8.13
CA ARG A 63 -8.55 -0.87 9.57
C ARG A 63 -8.62 0.62 9.87
N ASP A 64 -7.94 1.47 9.11
CA ASP A 64 -8.06 2.93 9.20
C ASP A 64 -9.12 3.44 8.22
N ILE A 65 -10.02 4.29 8.71
CA ILE A 65 -11.16 4.79 7.93
C ILE A 65 -10.74 5.64 6.72
N LYS A 66 -9.61 6.36 6.81
CA LYS A 66 -9.13 7.23 5.74
C LYS A 66 -8.55 6.38 4.61
N TRP A 67 -7.73 5.40 4.96
CA TRP A 67 -7.18 4.44 4.01
C TRP A 67 -8.26 3.60 3.35
N ARG A 68 -9.30 3.20 4.09
CA ARG A 68 -10.48 2.54 3.52
C ARG A 68 -11.16 3.40 2.45
N LYS A 69 -11.48 4.65 2.76
CA LYS A 69 -12.08 5.60 1.80
C LYS A 69 -11.18 5.84 0.59
N TYR A 70 -9.86 5.94 0.79
CA TYR A 70 -8.91 6.10 -0.30
C TYR A 70 -8.89 4.87 -1.23
N MET A 71 -8.95 3.67 -0.68
CA MET A 71 -9.01 2.43 -1.48
C MET A 71 -10.33 2.30 -2.24
N GLU A 72 -11.45 2.68 -1.63
CA GLU A 72 -12.76 2.76 -2.32
C GLU A 72 -12.68 3.72 -3.52
N PHE A 73 -12.15 4.93 -3.31
CA PHE A 73 -11.88 5.89 -4.39
C PHE A 73 -10.96 5.28 -5.48
N ALA A 74 -9.92 4.57 -5.10
CA ALA A 74 -9.01 3.92 -6.05
C ALA A 74 -9.70 2.81 -6.88
N ARG A 75 -10.65 2.08 -6.29
CA ARG A 75 -11.48 1.08 -6.99
C ARG A 75 -12.42 1.75 -7.97
N GLU A 76 -13.12 2.81 -7.56
CA GLU A 76 -13.99 3.60 -8.44
C GLU A 76 -13.24 4.17 -9.64
N LYS A 77 -11.98 4.56 -9.45
CA LYS A 77 -11.09 5.06 -10.51
C LYS A 77 -10.37 3.96 -11.31
N ASN A 78 -10.69 2.68 -11.09
CA ASN A 78 -10.05 1.54 -11.75
C ASN A 78 -8.51 1.54 -11.64
N CYS A 79 -7.98 2.01 -10.52
CA CYS A 79 -6.54 2.10 -10.23
C CYS A 79 -6.10 1.28 -9.01
N TYR A 80 -7.03 0.57 -8.36
CA TYR A 80 -6.71 -0.45 -7.38
C TYR A 80 -6.33 -1.77 -8.07
N TYR A 81 -5.15 -2.29 -7.73
CA TYR A 81 -4.64 -3.56 -8.25
C TYR A 81 -4.16 -4.42 -7.08
N GLY A 82 -4.84 -5.52 -6.83
CA GLY A 82 -4.49 -6.45 -5.75
C GLY A 82 -5.69 -7.30 -5.32
N GLU A 83 -5.42 -8.38 -4.61
CA GLU A 83 -6.45 -9.24 -4.05
C GLU A 83 -6.59 -8.99 -2.54
N GLU A 84 -7.81 -9.02 -2.03
CA GLU A 84 -8.05 -9.07 -0.58
C GLU A 84 -7.75 -10.47 -0.07
N THR A 85 -6.48 -10.74 0.22
CA THR A 85 -6.08 -12.02 0.78
C THR A 85 -6.37 -12.03 2.29
N GLN A 86 -7.03 -13.07 2.77
CA GLN A 86 -7.06 -13.37 4.19
C GLN A 86 -5.61 -13.49 4.69
N GLN A 87 -5.31 -12.94 5.87
CA GLN A 87 -3.99 -13.12 6.46
C GLN A 87 -3.78 -14.61 6.77
N LEU A 88 -3.15 -15.31 5.83
CA LEU A 88 -2.67 -16.67 6.03
C LEU A 88 -1.54 -16.62 7.06
N GLU A 89 -1.56 -17.53 8.03
CA GLU A 89 -0.43 -17.71 8.91
C GLU A 89 0.80 -18.05 8.06
N ARG A 90 1.94 -17.43 8.37
CA ARG A 90 3.19 -17.63 7.64
C ARG A 90 3.77 -18.99 8.00
N THR A 91 3.17 -20.05 7.50
CA THR A 91 3.71 -21.41 7.62
C THR A 91 4.99 -21.51 6.79
N SER A 92 5.96 -22.30 7.24
CA SER A 92 7.24 -22.50 6.56
C SER A 92 7.08 -22.88 5.09
N GLN A 93 6.07 -23.70 4.78
CA GLN A 93 5.72 -24.12 3.41
C GLN A 93 5.28 -22.94 2.52
N LEU A 94 4.45 -22.03 3.06
CA LEU A 94 3.99 -20.83 2.36
C LEU A 94 5.15 -19.88 2.07
N LEU A 95 6.10 -19.74 3.00
CA LEU A 95 7.30 -18.91 2.80
C LEU A 95 8.19 -19.46 1.68
N THR A 96 8.34 -20.78 1.59
CA THR A 96 9.05 -21.45 0.50
C THR A 96 8.35 -21.21 -0.84
N GLU A 97 7.03 -21.32 -0.88
CA GLU A 97 6.25 -21.10 -2.10
C GLU A 97 6.24 -19.62 -2.56
N ILE A 98 6.15 -18.68 -1.63
CA ILE A 98 6.27 -17.24 -1.92
C ILE A 98 7.66 -16.94 -2.49
N THR A 99 8.73 -17.48 -1.89
CA THR A 99 10.09 -17.30 -2.40
C THR A 99 10.22 -17.84 -3.82
N ARG A 100 9.59 -18.99 -4.11
CA ARG A 100 9.56 -19.61 -5.43
C ARG A 100 8.80 -18.78 -6.48
N THR A 101 7.75 -18.05 -6.08
CA THR A 101 6.80 -17.39 -7.01
C THR A 101 6.99 -15.87 -7.13
N ARG A 102 7.87 -15.28 -6.32
CA ARG A 102 7.98 -13.83 -6.04
C ARG A 102 8.17 -12.90 -7.24
N PHE A 103 8.48 -13.41 -8.44
CA PHE A 103 8.75 -12.60 -9.63
C PHE A 103 7.96 -12.98 -10.89
N ASP A 104 7.13 -14.04 -10.83
CA ASP A 104 6.48 -14.56 -12.04
C ASP A 104 5.03 -14.11 -12.22
N LYS A 105 4.30 -13.76 -11.15
CA LYS A 105 2.84 -13.54 -11.23
C LYS A 105 2.35 -12.11 -11.03
N CYS A 106 3.18 -11.19 -10.56
CA CYS A 106 2.78 -9.80 -10.30
C CYS A 106 3.83 -8.81 -10.79
N ARG A 107 4.16 -8.85 -12.09
CA ARG A 107 4.98 -7.78 -12.67
C ARG A 107 4.09 -6.58 -12.93
N LEU A 108 4.49 -5.43 -12.39
CA LEU A 108 3.80 -4.15 -12.60
C LEU A 108 3.73 -3.80 -14.11
N SER A 109 4.70 -4.28 -14.90
CA SER A 109 4.72 -4.16 -16.36
C SER A 109 3.44 -4.70 -17.00
N ASP A 110 2.96 -5.85 -16.54
CA ASP A 110 1.88 -6.59 -17.19
C ASP A 110 0.54 -5.86 -17.02
N PHE A 111 0.41 -5.07 -15.96
CA PHE A 111 -0.78 -4.26 -15.67
C PHE A 111 -0.71 -2.82 -16.21
N ILE A 112 0.50 -2.27 -16.38
CA ILE A 112 0.70 -0.88 -16.81
C ILE A 112 0.78 -0.75 -18.34
N ILE A 113 1.46 -1.69 -19.02
CA ILE A 113 1.70 -1.62 -20.48
C ILE A 113 0.39 -1.64 -21.30
N PRO A 114 -0.64 -2.46 -20.97
CA PRO A 114 -1.87 -2.50 -21.77
C PRO A 114 -2.67 -1.18 -21.77
N LYS A 115 -2.52 -0.34 -20.73
CA LYS A 115 -3.26 0.93 -20.60
C LYS A 115 -2.53 2.16 -21.17
N LEU A 116 -1.25 2.04 -21.55
CA LEU A 116 -0.48 3.11 -22.18
C LEU A 116 -0.49 3.07 -23.72
N THR A 117 -1.04 1.99 -24.29
CA THR A 117 -1.02 1.75 -25.75
C THR A 117 -2.38 2.03 -26.42
N LYS A 118 -3.26 2.79 -25.75
CA LYS A 118 -4.51 3.31 -26.31
C LYS A 118 -4.56 4.82 -26.16
#